data_AF-A0A5C7RY84-F1
#
_entry.id   AF-A0A5C7RY84-F1
#
_cell.length_a   1.000
_cell.length_b   1.000
_cell.length_c   1.000
_cell.angle_alpha   90.00
_cell.angle_beta   90.00
_cell.angle_gamma   90.00
#
_symmetry.space_group_name_H-M   'P 1'
#
loop_
_entity.id
_entity.type
_entity.pdbx_description
1 polymer ?
#
loop_
_entity_poly.entity_id
_entity_poly.type
_entity_poly.pdbx_seq_one_letter_code
_entity_poly.pdbx_strand_id
1 'polypeptide(L)'
;MKLAKTLLLGGLILSPVAHSTEQAPTDKQLSGGATTVLDKSSNAFSLPANNLSILRRDNFFIGNAFFKQPWVIAPSSTSARDGLGPLFNSNSCQGCHVKDGKGHPPLSREDSFLSTLVRVSIPAETAEQKAQLTTTGVVPEPSYGDQIQPNAILGVKGEATPRFDYTEIKGQFKDGETYTLVKPILKLDNLNYGALHPQVQMSARVAPVM
;
A
#
# COMPACT_ATOMS: atom_id res chain seq x y z
N MET A 1 -15.45 86.04 6.95
CA MET A 1 -16.35 85.51 5.89
C MET A 1 -17.20 84.40 6.48
N LYS A 2 -18.51 84.66 6.64
CA LYS A 2 -19.51 83.62 6.93
C LYS A 2 -19.82 82.92 5.61
N LEU A 3 -19.68 81.59 5.52
CA LEU A 3 -20.28 80.83 4.43
C LEU A 3 -21.22 79.76 4.98
N ALA A 4 -22.39 79.79 4.37
CA ALA A 4 -23.60 79.08 4.74
C ALA A 4 -23.55 77.60 4.31
N LYS A 5 -24.37 76.83 5.02
CA LYS A 5 -24.72 75.44 4.76
C LYS A 5 -25.17 75.22 3.31
N THR A 6 -24.63 74.16 2.69
CA THR A 6 -25.33 73.42 1.65
C THR A 6 -25.45 71.98 2.13
N LEU A 7 -26.71 71.55 2.27
CA LEU A 7 -27.12 70.21 2.66
C LEU A 7 -27.01 69.32 1.40
N LEU A 8 -26.22 68.26 1.45
CA LEU A 8 -26.37 67.14 0.52
C LEU A 8 -26.65 65.86 1.31
N LEU A 9 -27.78 65.27 0.96
CA LEU A 9 -28.36 64.07 1.53
C LEU A 9 -27.60 62.85 0.97
N GLY A 10 -26.71 62.27 1.77
CA GLY A 10 -26.03 61.02 1.44
C GLY A 10 -26.63 59.87 2.25
N GLY A 11 -27.42 59.02 1.61
CA GLY A 11 -28.05 57.85 2.24
C GLY A 11 -27.00 56.86 2.77
N LEU A 12 -27.03 56.61 4.07
CA LEU A 12 -26.21 55.59 4.73
C LEU A 12 -26.91 54.24 4.55
N ILE A 13 -26.54 53.49 3.51
CA ILE A 13 -26.96 52.10 3.37
C ILE A 13 -26.13 51.30 4.38
N LEU A 14 -26.71 51.04 5.57
CA LEU A 14 -26.20 49.98 6.45
C LEU A 14 -26.52 48.64 5.78
N SER A 15 -25.56 48.08 5.07
CA SER A 15 -25.59 46.65 4.75
C SER A 15 -25.44 45.89 6.08
N PRO A 16 -26.38 45.01 6.45
CA PRO A 16 -26.14 44.13 7.57
C PRO A 16 -24.99 43.22 7.16
N VAL A 17 -23.87 43.29 7.90
CA VAL A 17 -22.88 42.21 7.90
C VAL A 17 -23.64 41.01 8.43
N ALA A 18 -24.10 40.15 7.52
CA ALA A 18 -24.52 38.81 7.87
C ALA A 18 -23.29 38.16 8.50
N HIS A 19 -23.23 38.15 9.82
CA HIS A 19 -22.40 37.18 10.53
C HIS A 19 -22.95 35.83 10.11
N SER A 20 -22.28 35.20 9.15
CA SER A 20 -22.43 33.77 8.95
C SER A 20 -22.01 33.12 10.26
N THR A 21 -22.98 32.85 11.12
CA THR A 21 -22.89 31.80 12.12
C THR A 21 -22.96 30.48 11.38
N GLU A 22 -22.01 30.25 10.47
CA GLU A 22 -21.75 28.89 10.01
C GLU A 22 -21.03 28.23 11.18
N GLN A 23 -21.83 27.61 12.05
CA GLN A 23 -21.31 26.68 13.02
C GLN A 23 -20.39 25.71 12.29
N ALA A 24 -19.11 25.71 12.64
CA ALA A 24 -18.17 24.69 12.19
C ALA A 24 -18.84 23.32 12.37
N PRO A 25 -18.76 22.40 11.40
CA PRO A 25 -19.51 21.15 11.44
C PRO A 25 -19.25 20.43 12.77
N THR A 26 -20.30 20.29 13.58
CA THR A 26 -20.23 19.68 14.92
C THR A 26 -20.14 18.15 14.87
N ASP A 27 -19.98 17.58 13.68
CA ASP A 27 -19.82 16.15 13.49
C ASP A 27 -18.52 15.95 12.69
N LYS A 28 -17.39 15.89 13.41
CA LYS A 28 -16.17 15.35 12.81
C LYS A 28 -16.52 13.93 12.39
N GLN A 29 -16.74 13.69 11.10
CA GLN A 29 -16.87 12.34 10.57
C GLN A 29 -15.55 11.62 10.84
N LEU A 30 -15.50 10.91 11.96
CA LEU A 30 -14.36 10.15 12.43
C LEU A 30 -14.36 8.81 11.68
N SER A 31 -13.44 8.61 10.74
CA SER A 31 -13.37 7.42 9.89
C SER A 31 -13.23 6.10 10.67
N GLY A 32 -12.64 6.14 11.86
CA GLY A 32 -12.57 5.03 12.81
C GLY A 32 -13.43 5.21 14.07
N GLY A 33 -14.34 6.19 14.11
CA GLY A 33 -15.05 6.56 15.35
C GLY A 33 -14.06 6.92 16.45
N ALA A 34 -14.22 6.35 17.66
CA ALA A 34 -13.35 6.62 18.81
C ALA A 34 -11.88 6.18 18.64
N THR A 35 -11.56 5.34 17.64
CA THR A 35 -10.17 4.94 17.36
C THR A 35 -9.45 5.91 16.42
N THR A 36 -10.17 6.90 15.86
CA THR A 36 -9.63 7.81 14.85
C THR A 36 -8.41 8.56 15.36
N VAL A 37 -7.34 8.47 14.58
CA VAL A 37 -6.14 9.28 14.70
C VAL A 37 -6.27 10.48 13.77
N LEU A 38 -5.98 11.69 14.26
CA LEU A 38 -6.11 12.93 13.48
C LEU A 38 -4.87 13.30 12.66
N ASP A 39 -3.80 12.52 12.82
CA ASP A 39 -2.59 12.65 12.02
C ASP A 39 -2.90 12.29 10.55
N LYS A 40 -2.52 13.19 9.64
CA LYS A 40 -2.70 13.04 8.18
C LYS A 40 -1.39 12.83 7.44
N SER A 41 -0.28 12.70 8.17
CA SER A 41 1.03 12.42 7.61
C SER A 41 1.14 10.95 7.22
N SER A 42 2.29 10.58 6.65
CA SER A 42 2.63 9.19 6.36
C SER A 42 2.69 8.27 7.58
N ASN A 43 2.62 8.82 8.81
CA ASN A 43 2.69 8.06 10.05
C ASN A 43 1.30 7.78 10.64
N ALA A 44 0.20 8.15 9.95
CA ALA A 44 -1.16 8.01 10.48
C ALA A 44 -1.50 6.58 10.92
N PHE A 45 -1.01 5.56 10.19
CA PHE A 45 -1.21 4.15 10.51
C PHE A 45 -0.22 3.62 11.57
N SER A 46 0.87 4.34 11.85
CA SER A 46 1.88 3.96 12.85
C SER A 46 1.52 4.36 14.28
N LEU A 47 0.34 4.97 14.49
CA LEU A 47 -0.11 5.44 15.78
C LEU A 47 -1.10 4.46 16.42
N PRO A 48 -1.06 4.25 17.75
CA PRO A 48 -2.06 3.44 18.40
C PRO A 48 -3.43 4.10 18.28
N ALA A 49 -4.49 3.29 18.32
CA ALA A 49 -5.86 3.79 18.40
C ALA A 49 -5.99 4.84 19.52
N ASN A 50 -6.66 5.96 19.24
CA ASN A 50 -6.65 7.12 20.13
C ASN A 50 -7.23 6.81 21.54
N ASN A 51 -8.23 5.92 21.60
CA ASN A 51 -8.88 5.45 22.82
C ASN A 51 -8.16 4.27 23.52
N LEU A 52 -6.95 3.90 23.08
CA LEU A 52 -6.19 2.81 23.69
C LEU A 52 -5.67 3.22 25.08
N SER A 53 -5.92 2.37 26.09
CA SER A 53 -5.43 2.60 27.46
C SER A 53 -3.90 2.65 27.51
N ILE A 54 -3.35 3.36 28.50
CA ILE A 54 -1.90 3.54 28.66
C ILE A 54 -1.17 2.19 28.67
N LEU A 55 -1.64 1.22 29.48
CA LEU A 55 -1.03 -0.12 29.55
C LEU A 55 -1.04 -0.88 28.21
N ARG A 56 -2.02 -0.62 27.34
CA ARG A 56 -2.10 -1.25 26.01
C ARG A 56 -1.26 -0.51 24.97
N ARG A 57 -0.94 0.78 25.18
CA ARG A 57 -0.02 1.53 24.31
C ARG A 57 1.40 0.97 24.36
N ASP A 58 1.85 0.52 25.53
CA ASP A 58 3.16 -0.14 25.66
C ASP A 58 3.24 -1.39 24.78
N ASN A 59 2.21 -2.25 24.83
CA ASN A 59 2.14 -3.43 23.96
C ASN A 59 2.11 -3.07 22.48
N PHE A 60 1.43 -1.99 22.10
CA PHE A 60 1.44 -1.49 20.73
C PHE A 60 2.86 -1.11 20.28
N PHE A 61 3.58 -0.33 21.09
CA PHE A 61 4.94 0.11 20.72
C PHE A 61 5.94 -1.04 20.69
N ILE A 62 5.83 -2.01 21.61
CA ILE A 62 6.65 -3.24 21.58
C ILE A 62 6.36 -4.02 20.29
N GLY A 63 5.09 -4.24 19.95
CA GLY A 63 4.70 -4.92 18.71
C GLY A 63 5.20 -4.20 17.46
N ASN A 64 5.07 -2.87 17.42
CA ASN A 64 5.56 -2.03 16.33
C ASN A 64 7.09 -2.11 16.20
N ALA A 65 7.83 -2.16 17.32
CA ALA A 65 9.28 -2.36 17.28
C ALA A 65 9.63 -3.69 16.60
N PHE A 66 8.97 -4.79 16.96
CA PHE A 66 9.15 -6.09 16.29
C PHE A 66 8.76 -6.07 14.82
N PHE A 67 7.68 -5.36 14.47
CA PHE A 67 7.19 -5.22 13.09
C PHE A 67 8.20 -4.56 12.14
N LYS A 68 8.99 -3.64 12.69
CA LYS A 68 10.00 -2.84 11.99
C LYS A 68 11.36 -3.52 11.87
N GLN A 69 11.65 -4.47 12.76
CA GLN A 69 12.97 -5.09 12.84
C GLN A 69 13.16 -6.15 11.76
N PRO A 70 14.31 -6.14 11.05
CA PRO A 70 14.62 -7.18 10.08
C PRO A 70 15.02 -8.49 10.77
N TRP A 71 14.55 -9.59 10.22
CA TRP A 71 15.04 -10.95 10.47
C TRP A 71 16.41 -11.13 9.82
N VAL A 72 17.26 -11.92 10.46
CA VAL A 72 18.61 -12.24 9.98
C VAL A 72 18.80 -13.73 9.78
N ILE A 73 19.79 -14.08 8.97
CA ILE A 73 20.12 -15.46 8.61
C ILE A 73 20.55 -16.21 9.88
N ALA A 74 20.02 -17.41 10.09
CA ALA A 74 20.48 -18.28 11.16
C ALA A 74 21.73 -19.09 10.74
N PRO A 75 22.66 -19.36 11.66
CA PRO A 75 22.75 -18.80 13.02
C PRO A 75 23.26 -17.35 13.00
N SER A 76 22.83 -16.53 13.97
CA SER A 76 23.36 -15.18 14.17
C SER A 76 23.70 -14.91 15.64
N SER A 77 24.43 -13.83 15.92
CA SER A 77 24.65 -13.37 17.31
C SER A 77 23.38 -12.89 18.00
N THR A 78 22.30 -12.65 17.25
CA THR A 78 20.99 -12.19 17.75
C THR A 78 19.96 -13.31 17.65
N SER A 79 19.90 -14.18 18.66
CA SER A 79 18.97 -15.33 18.70
C SER A 79 17.48 -14.93 18.74
N ALA A 80 17.18 -13.69 19.14
CA ALA A 80 15.79 -13.24 19.18
C ALA A 80 15.19 -13.12 17.78
N ARG A 81 16.00 -12.88 16.73
CA ARG A 81 15.58 -12.50 15.36
C ARG A 81 16.31 -13.29 14.27
N ASP A 82 16.96 -14.40 14.61
CA ASP A 82 17.46 -15.32 13.59
C ASP A 82 16.32 -16.19 13.05
N GLY A 83 16.59 -16.89 11.95
CA GLY A 83 15.60 -17.75 11.29
C GLY A 83 15.06 -17.20 9.98
N LEU A 84 15.71 -16.18 9.39
CA LEU A 84 15.43 -15.81 8.00
C LEU A 84 15.73 -17.00 7.09
N GLY A 85 14.71 -17.46 6.36
CA GLY A 85 14.82 -18.52 5.37
C GLY A 85 15.72 -18.13 4.18
N PRO A 86 16.12 -19.11 3.35
CA PRO A 86 17.05 -18.88 2.25
C PRO A 86 16.49 -17.97 1.15
N LEU A 87 15.17 -18.01 0.94
CA LEU A 87 14.42 -17.20 -0.01
C LEU A 87 13.37 -16.39 0.76
N PHE A 88 13.12 -15.16 0.33
CA PHE A 88 12.13 -14.28 0.95
C PHE A 88 11.69 -13.15 0.02
N ASN A 89 10.54 -12.54 0.32
CA ASN A 89 10.11 -11.27 -0.31
C ASN A 89 10.66 -10.05 0.43
N SER A 90 10.52 -10.03 1.75
CA SER A 90 11.02 -8.99 2.64
C SER A 90 11.52 -9.64 3.93
N ASN A 91 12.55 -9.07 4.54
CA ASN A 91 13.06 -9.52 5.82
C ASN A 91 12.43 -8.79 7.02
N SER A 92 11.46 -7.91 6.82
CA SER A 92 10.66 -7.29 7.90
C SER A 92 9.21 -7.11 7.46
N CYS A 93 8.29 -7.05 8.42
CA CYS A 93 6.88 -6.82 8.12
C CYS A 93 6.68 -5.41 7.51
N GLN A 94 7.34 -4.40 8.09
CA GLN A 94 7.31 -3.02 7.57
C GLN A 94 7.89 -2.90 6.15
N GLY A 95 8.80 -3.77 5.73
CA GLY A 95 9.35 -3.74 4.38
C GLY A 95 8.26 -3.86 3.29
N CYS A 96 7.20 -4.61 3.57
CA CYS A 96 6.01 -4.65 2.70
C CYS A 96 4.93 -3.64 3.14
N HIS A 97 4.71 -3.49 4.45
CA HIS A 97 3.68 -2.62 5.01
C HIS A 97 4.27 -1.28 5.43
N VAL A 98 4.55 -0.42 4.44
CA VAL A 98 5.34 0.80 4.61
C VAL A 98 4.67 1.73 5.63
N LYS A 99 5.37 1.97 6.76
CA LYS A 99 4.87 2.75 7.90
C LYS A 99 3.49 2.28 8.38
N ASP A 100 3.32 0.95 8.47
CA ASP A 100 2.07 0.28 8.87
C ASP A 100 0.90 0.54 7.89
N GLY A 101 1.17 1.26 6.80
CA GLY A 101 0.20 1.61 5.78
C GLY A 101 0.21 0.66 4.59
N LYS A 102 -0.59 1.02 3.59
CA LYS A 102 -0.68 0.32 2.32
C LYS A 102 0.62 0.49 1.54
N GLY A 103 1.11 -0.60 0.95
CA GLY A 103 2.17 -0.55 -0.03
C GLY A 103 1.75 0.14 -1.34
N HIS A 104 2.64 0.08 -2.32
CA HIS A 104 2.37 0.53 -3.67
C HIS A 104 3.02 -0.41 -4.71
N PRO A 105 2.44 -0.54 -5.90
CA PRO A 105 3.15 -1.13 -7.01
C PRO A 105 4.34 -0.24 -7.40
N PRO A 106 5.37 -0.79 -8.06
CA PRO A 106 6.28 0.01 -8.87
C PRO A 106 5.49 0.96 -9.76
N LEU A 107 5.99 2.17 -9.96
CA LEU A 107 5.37 3.17 -10.84
C LEU A 107 6.18 3.38 -12.12
N SER A 108 7.45 2.98 -12.10
CA SER A 108 8.37 2.95 -13.23
C SER A 108 9.02 1.58 -13.37
N ARG A 109 9.80 1.39 -14.44
CA ARG A 109 10.51 0.14 -14.71
C ARG A 109 11.69 -0.07 -13.75
N GLU A 110 12.24 1.04 -13.25
CA GLU A 110 13.41 1.09 -12.38
C GLU A 110 13.03 0.85 -10.90
N ASP A 111 11.76 1.01 -10.56
CA ASP A 111 11.25 0.80 -9.22
C ASP A 111 11.22 -0.68 -8.84
N SER A 112 11.73 -0.99 -7.65
CA SER A 112 11.71 -2.34 -7.09
C SER A 112 10.33 -2.74 -6.55
N PHE A 113 10.01 -4.03 -6.62
CA PHE A 113 8.83 -4.67 -6.02
C PHE A 113 8.95 -4.81 -4.48
N LEU A 114 9.09 -3.69 -3.75
CA LEU A 114 9.30 -3.72 -2.29
C LEU A 114 8.06 -4.17 -1.52
N SER A 115 6.91 -3.58 -1.85
CA SER A 115 5.62 -3.82 -1.16
C SER A 115 4.58 -4.48 -2.06
N THR A 116 5.05 -5.09 -3.15
CA THR A 116 4.23 -5.83 -4.10
C THR A 116 4.83 -7.21 -4.31
N LEU A 117 4.05 -8.26 -4.09
CA LEU A 117 4.44 -9.64 -4.38
C LEU A 117 3.78 -10.13 -5.66
N VAL A 118 4.32 -11.19 -6.24
CA VAL A 118 3.76 -11.86 -7.42
C VAL A 118 3.33 -13.25 -7.01
N ARG A 119 2.01 -13.49 -7.06
CA ARG A 119 1.44 -14.84 -7.00
C ARG A 119 1.57 -15.51 -8.36
N VAL A 120 1.90 -16.79 -8.36
CA VAL A 120 2.02 -17.63 -9.55
C VAL A 120 1.17 -18.87 -9.40
N SER A 121 0.58 -19.32 -10.51
CA SER A 121 -0.25 -20.53 -10.54
C SER A 121 -0.33 -21.10 -11.95
N ILE A 122 -0.94 -22.27 -12.08
CA ILE A 122 -1.34 -22.84 -13.36
C ILE A 122 -2.84 -23.18 -13.37
N PRO A 123 -3.48 -23.31 -14.55
CA PRO A 123 -4.84 -23.82 -14.63
C PRO A 123 -4.97 -25.21 -14.00
N ALA A 124 -6.10 -25.45 -13.33
CA ALA A 124 -6.42 -26.78 -12.81
C ALA A 124 -7.02 -27.65 -13.90
N GLU A 125 -6.29 -28.67 -14.34
CA GLU A 125 -6.72 -29.58 -15.41
C GLU A 125 -7.21 -30.92 -14.84
N THR A 126 -6.48 -31.49 -13.87
CA THR A 126 -6.83 -32.78 -13.24
C THR A 126 -7.89 -32.65 -12.15
N ALA A 127 -8.50 -33.77 -11.75
CA ALA A 127 -9.47 -33.80 -10.65
C ALA A 127 -8.82 -33.39 -9.32
N GLU A 128 -7.57 -33.82 -9.09
CA GLU A 128 -6.78 -33.51 -7.90
C GLU A 128 -6.46 -32.01 -7.83
N GLN A 129 -6.04 -31.42 -8.95
CA GLN A 129 -5.77 -29.98 -9.03
C GLN A 129 -7.04 -29.15 -8.79
N LYS A 130 -8.19 -29.59 -9.31
CA LYS A 130 -9.49 -28.93 -9.09
C LYS A 130 -9.93 -29.02 -7.62
N ALA A 131 -9.71 -30.16 -6.98
CA ALA A 131 -9.97 -30.34 -5.56
C ALA A 131 -9.03 -29.46 -4.70
N GLN A 132 -7.74 -29.40 -5.06
CA GLN A 132 -6.77 -28.52 -4.41
C GLN A 132 -7.18 -27.06 -4.56
N LEU A 133 -7.49 -26.59 -5.78
CA LEU A 133 -7.91 -25.22 -6.04
C LEU A 133 -9.10 -24.79 -5.17
N THR A 134 -10.03 -25.71 -4.87
CA THR A 134 -11.19 -25.41 -4.02
C THR A 134 -10.81 -25.21 -2.55
N THR A 135 -9.72 -25.82 -2.07
CA THR A 135 -9.28 -25.74 -0.67
C THR A 135 -8.20 -24.69 -0.44
N THR A 136 -7.21 -24.59 -1.33
CA THR A 136 -6.07 -23.67 -1.21
C THR A 136 -6.26 -22.38 -1.99
N GLY A 137 -7.18 -22.35 -2.95
CA GLY A 137 -7.36 -21.20 -3.86
C GLY A 137 -6.27 -21.08 -4.93
N VAL A 138 -5.32 -22.02 -4.99
CA VAL A 138 -4.21 -21.99 -5.96
C VAL A 138 -3.72 -23.39 -6.34
N VAL A 139 -3.41 -23.58 -7.62
CA VAL A 139 -2.57 -24.69 -8.08
C VAL A 139 -1.17 -24.13 -8.30
N PRO A 140 -0.18 -24.47 -7.45
CA PRO A 140 1.17 -23.91 -7.52
C PRO A 140 1.81 -24.16 -8.89
N GLU A 141 2.60 -23.21 -9.33
CA GLU A 141 3.53 -23.39 -10.43
C GLU A 141 4.60 -24.45 -10.04
N PRO A 142 4.93 -25.42 -10.91
CA PRO A 142 5.77 -26.56 -10.54
C PRO A 142 7.19 -26.24 -10.02
N SER A 143 7.82 -25.17 -10.49
CA SER A 143 9.19 -24.78 -10.15
C SER A 143 9.25 -23.68 -9.09
N TYR A 144 8.23 -22.82 -9.04
CA TYR A 144 8.21 -21.58 -8.26
C TYR A 144 7.14 -21.55 -7.17
N GLY A 145 6.35 -22.61 -7.01
CA GLY A 145 5.31 -22.67 -5.99
C GLY A 145 4.16 -21.70 -6.28
N ASP A 146 3.64 -21.02 -5.27
CA ASP A 146 2.47 -20.13 -5.39
C ASP A 146 2.83 -18.63 -5.30
N GLN A 147 4.09 -18.30 -5.07
CA GLN A 147 4.57 -16.94 -4.88
C GLN A 147 6.07 -16.81 -5.19
N ILE A 148 6.43 -15.81 -5.99
CA ILE A 148 7.82 -15.51 -6.30
C ILE A 148 8.52 -14.85 -5.11
N GLN A 149 9.70 -15.35 -4.77
CA GLN A 149 10.61 -14.84 -3.73
C GLN A 149 11.87 -14.23 -4.37
N PRO A 150 11.87 -12.90 -4.64
CA PRO A 150 12.94 -12.27 -5.40
C PRO A 150 14.26 -12.10 -4.64
N ASN A 151 14.22 -12.17 -3.30
CA ASN A 151 15.40 -11.97 -2.46
C ASN A 151 15.87 -13.30 -1.87
N ALA A 152 17.16 -13.35 -1.58
CA ALA A 152 17.81 -14.54 -1.05
C ALA A 152 18.96 -14.17 -0.13
N ILE A 153 19.38 -15.15 0.66
CA ILE A 153 20.59 -15.07 1.48
C ILE A 153 21.86 -15.18 0.62
N LEU A 154 23.02 -14.88 1.19
CA LEU A 154 24.30 -15.01 0.47
C LEU A 154 24.51 -16.45 -0.03
N GLY A 155 24.91 -16.58 -1.29
CA GLY A 155 25.15 -17.87 -1.94
C GLY A 155 23.89 -18.54 -2.51
N VAL A 156 22.70 -17.98 -2.26
CA VAL A 156 21.44 -18.41 -2.88
C VAL A 156 20.98 -17.33 -3.85
N LYS A 157 20.39 -17.72 -4.98
CA LYS A 157 19.81 -16.78 -5.93
C LYS A 157 18.33 -16.61 -5.62
N GLY A 158 17.80 -15.39 -5.69
CA GLY A 158 16.36 -15.18 -5.68
C GLY A 158 15.67 -15.92 -6.83
N GLU A 159 14.39 -16.22 -6.69
CA GLU A 159 13.66 -17.05 -7.66
C GLU A 159 13.59 -16.40 -9.05
N ALA A 160 13.17 -15.15 -9.08
CA ALA A 160 13.06 -14.33 -10.28
C ALA A 160 13.04 -12.84 -9.90
N THR A 161 13.29 -11.97 -10.88
CA THR A 161 13.18 -10.51 -10.72
C THR A 161 11.84 -10.04 -11.31
N PRO A 162 10.82 -9.74 -10.49
CA PRO A 162 9.56 -9.19 -10.99
C PRO A 162 9.76 -7.75 -11.47
N ARG A 163 9.07 -7.42 -12.56
CA ARG A 163 9.06 -6.07 -13.13
C ARG A 163 7.72 -5.77 -13.80
N PHE A 164 7.38 -4.50 -13.88
CA PHE A 164 6.30 -4.02 -14.73
C PHE A 164 6.86 -3.30 -15.95
N ASP A 165 6.34 -3.66 -17.12
CA ASP A 165 6.30 -2.76 -18.25
C ASP A 165 4.96 -2.03 -18.27
N TYR A 166 4.91 -0.89 -18.93
CA TYR A 166 3.70 -0.10 -19.01
C TYR A 166 3.38 0.22 -20.46
N THR A 167 2.09 0.17 -20.80
CA THR A 167 1.59 0.61 -22.10
C THR A 167 0.52 1.66 -21.88
N GLU A 168 0.68 2.80 -22.56
CA GLU A 168 -0.31 3.86 -22.56
C GLU A 168 -1.49 3.49 -23.46
N ILE A 169 -2.69 3.78 -22.96
CA ILE A 169 -3.94 3.65 -23.72
C ILE A 169 -4.58 5.03 -23.71
N LYS A 170 -4.59 5.69 -24.86
CA LYS A 170 -5.19 7.02 -25.03
C LYS A 170 -6.67 6.87 -25.36
N GLY A 171 -7.48 7.74 -24.80
CA GLY A 171 -8.92 7.78 -25.06
C GLY A 171 -9.49 9.18 -24.90
N GLN A 172 -10.80 9.30 -25.13
CA GLN A 172 -11.56 10.52 -24.91
C GLN A 172 -12.85 10.21 -24.15
N PHE A 173 -13.25 11.12 -23.27
CA PHE A 173 -14.57 11.15 -22.67
C PHE A 173 -15.62 11.59 -23.70
N LYS A 174 -16.90 11.46 -23.35
CA LYS A 174 -18.01 11.79 -24.27
C LYS A 174 -18.09 13.29 -24.60
N ASP A 175 -17.53 14.14 -23.74
CA ASP A 175 -17.44 15.60 -23.91
C ASP A 175 -16.21 16.03 -24.73
N GLY A 176 -15.36 15.09 -25.15
CA GLY A 176 -14.16 15.34 -25.93
C GLY A 176 -12.89 15.54 -25.09
N GLU A 177 -12.95 15.53 -23.75
CA GLU A 177 -11.76 15.60 -22.91
C GLU A 177 -10.90 14.33 -23.07
N THR A 178 -9.60 14.48 -23.28
CA THR A 178 -8.68 13.34 -23.48
C THR A 178 -8.19 12.76 -22.16
N TYR A 179 -8.02 11.45 -22.10
CA TYR A 179 -7.34 10.78 -20.98
C TYR A 179 -6.28 9.79 -21.49
N THR A 180 -5.35 9.44 -20.59
CA THR A 180 -4.38 8.37 -20.81
C THR A 180 -4.47 7.39 -19.64
N LEU A 181 -4.74 6.12 -19.94
CA LEU A 181 -4.64 5.03 -18.99
C LEU A 181 -3.25 4.40 -19.10
N VAL A 182 -2.74 3.91 -17.99
CA VAL A 182 -1.49 3.17 -17.95
C VAL A 182 -1.82 1.72 -17.63
N LYS A 183 -1.54 0.80 -18.55
CA LYS A 183 -1.73 -0.64 -18.35
C LYS A 183 -0.41 -1.29 -17.94
N PRO A 184 -0.29 -1.80 -16.70
CA PRO A 184 0.89 -2.56 -16.29
C PRO A 184 0.88 -3.95 -16.93
N ILE A 185 2.05 -4.40 -17.36
CA ILE A 185 2.33 -5.73 -17.91
C ILE A 185 3.37 -6.38 -17.02
N LEU A 186 2.95 -7.37 -16.23
CA LEU A 186 3.82 -8.10 -15.33
C LEU A 186 4.76 -9.02 -16.11
N LYS A 187 6.05 -8.97 -15.76
CA LYS A 187 7.11 -9.84 -16.28
C LYS A 187 7.96 -10.36 -15.12
N LEU A 188 8.57 -11.53 -15.34
CA LEU A 188 9.58 -12.10 -14.47
C LEU A 188 10.86 -12.26 -15.30
N ASP A 189 11.90 -11.53 -14.94
CA ASP A 189 13.23 -11.69 -15.51
C ASP A 189 14.08 -12.62 -14.63
N ASN A 190 15.22 -13.09 -15.12
CA ASN A 190 16.22 -13.85 -14.35
C ASN A 190 15.65 -15.07 -13.60
N LEU A 191 14.89 -15.91 -14.30
CA LEU A 191 14.35 -17.18 -13.78
C LEU A 191 15.50 -18.12 -13.39
N ASN A 192 15.81 -18.21 -12.09
CA ASN A 192 16.99 -18.93 -11.59
C ASN A 192 16.75 -20.43 -11.33
N TYR A 193 15.49 -20.88 -11.39
CA TYR A 193 15.07 -22.24 -11.02
C TYR A 193 14.44 -23.03 -12.18
N GLY A 194 14.63 -22.56 -13.41
CA GLY A 194 14.10 -23.18 -14.62
C GLY A 194 13.01 -22.35 -15.30
N ALA A 195 12.50 -22.86 -16.42
CA ALA A 195 11.44 -22.20 -17.16
C ALA A 195 10.10 -22.28 -16.41
N LEU A 196 9.29 -21.23 -16.54
CA LEU A 196 7.91 -21.24 -16.07
C LEU A 196 7.08 -22.21 -16.91
N HIS A 197 6.05 -22.79 -16.29
CA HIS A 197 5.02 -23.55 -17.00
C HIS A 197 4.42 -22.72 -18.15
N PRO A 198 4.15 -23.29 -19.34
CA PRO A 198 3.66 -22.54 -20.50
C PRO A 198 2.32 -21.81 -20.26
N GLN A 199 1.51 -22.32 -19.35
CA GLN A 199 0.22 -21.72 -18.95
C GLN A 199 0.30 -20.98 -17.60
N VAL A 200 1.49 -20.50 -17.21
CA VAL A 200 1.62 -19.75 -15.95
C VAL A 200 0.65 -18.57 -15.93
N GLN A 201 -0.03 -18.43 -14.80
CA GLN A 201 -0.87 -17.30 -14.45
C GLN A 201 -0.16 -16.51 -13.37
N MET A 202 -0.19 -15.18 -13.49
CA MET A 202 0.50 -14.30 -12.55
C MET A 202 -0.43 -13.21 -12.03
N SER A 203 -0.32 -12.89 -10.75
CA SER A 203 -1.11 -11.84 -10.12
C SER A 203 -0.26 -11.03 -9.16
N ALA A 204 -0.10 -9.74 -9.43
CA ALA A 204 0.56 -8.82 -8.51
C ALA A 204 -0.39 -8.46 -7.35
N ARG A 205 0.14 -8.48 -6.12
CA ARG A 205 -0.60 -8.14 -4.89
C ARG A 205 0.18 -7.11 -4.10
N VAL A 206 -0.46 -5.98 -3.82
CA VAL A 206 0.09 -4.90 -3.01
C VAL A 206 -0.26 -5.14 -1.55
N ALA A 207 0.71 -4.94 -0.65
CA ALA A 207 0.50 -5.09 0.78
C ALA A 207 -0.62 -4.15 1.29
N PRO A 208 -1.58 -4.66 2.09
CA PRO A 208 -2.62 -3.83 2.71
C PRO A 208 -2.07 -2.99 3.87
N VAL A 209 -2.93 -2.20 4.51
CA VAL A 209 -2.64 -1.57 5.81
C VAL A 209 -2.59 -2.62 6.92
N MET A 210 -1.89 -2.33 8.02
CA MET A 210 -1.82 -3.17 9.24
C MET A 210 -2.39 -2.47 10.47
#